data_AF-A0A1C5WIS9-F1
#
_entry.id   AF-A0A1C5WIS9-F1
#
_cell.length_a   1.000
_cell.length_b   1.000
_cell.length_c   1.000
_cell.angle_alpha   90.00
_cell.angle_beta   90.00
_cell.angle_gamma   90.00
#
_symmetry.space_group_name_H-M   'P 1'
#
loop_
_entity.id
_entity.type
_entity.pdbx_description
1 polymer ?
#
loop_
_entity_poly.entity_id
_entity_poly.type
_entity_poly.pdbx_seq_one_letter_code
_entity_poly.pdbx_strand_id
1 'polypeptide(L)'
;MKRDFDFDRIGKRLPYTAPDVFLDDMENNVWETVRQEMLLSKPKRHFRLWYSLTGGLVAASIALFVVCNLLPNDSRSNFEDVEKAFANLSSNDQDYLFATYQDDLFMKF
;
A
#
# COMPACT_ATOMS: atom_id res chain seq x y z
N MET A 1 -32.76 0.38 -54.84
CA MET A 1 -32.88 -0.51 -53.65
C MET A 1 -33.48 0.29 -52.51
N LYS A 2 -34.63 -0.12 -51.97
CA LYS A 2 -35.18 0.48 -50.74
C LYS A 2 -34.43 -0.12 -49.55
N ARG A 3 -33.92 0.73 -48.66
CA ARG A 3 -33.16 0.35 -47.47
C ARG A 3 -34.11 0.45 -46.27
N ASP A 4 -34.80 -0.64 -45.96
CA ASP A 4 -35.71 -0.72 -44.81
C ASP A 4 -34.96 -1.24 -43.58
N PHE A 5 -33.88 -0.55 -43.18
CA PHE A 5 -33.13 -0.86 -41.97
C PHE A 5 -33.74 -0.12 -40.78
N ASP A 6 -34.35 -0.90 -39.89
CA ASP A 6 -35.00 -0.44 -38.67
C ASP A 6 -34.14 -0.75 -37.44
N PHE A 7 -33.47 0.27 -36.90
CA PHE A 7 -32.58 0.16 -35.75
C PHE A 7 -33.30 -0.24 -34.45
N ASP A 8 -34.62 -0.08 -34.37
CA ASP A 8 -35.41 -0.49 -33.21
C ASP A 8 -35.54 -2.02 -33.09
N ARG A 9 -35.22 -2.74 -34.18
CA ARG A 9 -35.08 -4.21 -34.19
C ARG A 9 -33.67 -4.67 -33.85
N ILE A 10 -32.68 -3.77 -33.87
CA ILE A 10 -31.27 -4.06 -33.63
C ILE A 10 -30.92 -3.71 -32.17
N GLY A 11 -31.61 -4.36 -31.24
CA GLY A 11 -31.38 -4.17 -29.81
C GLY A 11 -31.33 -5.51 -29.10
N LYS A 12 -30.50 -5.62 -28.06
CA LYS A 12 -30.25 -6.83 -27.25
C LYS A 12 -31.53 -7.31 -26.55
N ARG A 13 -32.42 -7.95 -27.31
CA ARG A 13 -33.57 -8.66 -26.79
C ARG A 13 -33.08 -10.02 -26.32
N LEU A 14 -33.19 -10.26 -25.02
CA LEU A 14 -32.98 -11.60 -24.49
C LEU A 14 -34.07 -12.51 -25.06
N PRO A 15 -33.74 -13.75 -25.50
CA PRO A 15 -34.72 -14.68 -26.08
C PRO A 15 -35.78 -15.17 -25.07
N TYR A 16 -35.69 -14.71 -23.83
CA TYR A 16 -36.62 -14.95 -22.74
C TYR A 16 -36.95 -13.62 -22.06
N THR A 17 -38.24 -13.37 -21.85
CA THR A 17 -38.72 -12.24 -21.05
C THR A 17 -38.82 -12.70 -19.61
N ALA A 18 -38.04 -12.10 -18.72
CA ALA A 18 -38.22 -12.32 -17.29
C ALA A 18 -39.52 -11.60 -16.86
N PRO A 19 -40.37 -12.23 -16.02
CA PRO A 19 -41.49 -11.55 -15.38
C PRO A 19 -41.00 -10.33 -14.59
N ASP A 20 -41.80 -9.28 -14.52
CA ASP A 20 -41.42 -8.00 -13.89
C ASP A 20 -40.92 -8.15 -12.44
N VAL A 21 -41.38 -9.18 -11.73
CA VAL A 21 -41.12 -9.42 -10.29
C VAL A 21 -40.01 -10.46 -10.05
N PHE A 22 -39.46 -11.07 -11.10
CA PHE A 22 -38.52 -12.20 -10.95
C PHE A 22 -37.24 -11.84 -10.19
N LEU A 23 -36.67 -10.66 -10.45
CA LEU A 23 -35.45 -10.21 -9.78
C LEU A 23 -35.74 -9.76 -8.34
N ASP A 24 -36.89 -9.10 -8.12
CA ASP A 24 -37.31 -8.64 -6.80
C ASP A 24 -37.54 -9.83 -5.84
N ASP A 25 -38.19 -10.90 -6.31
CA ASP A 25 -38.39 -12.12 -5.53
C ASP A 25 -37.07 -12.81 -5.17
N MET A 26 -36.12 -12.81 -6.12
CA MET A 26 -34.78 -13.36 -5.90
C MET A 26 -34.01 -12.56 -4.84
N GLU A 27 -34.04 -11.22 -4.94
CA GLU A 27 -33.38 -10.33 -3.99
C GLU A 27 -33.95 -10.51 -2.58
N ASN A 28 -35.27 -10.52 -2.45
CA ASN A 28 -35.94 -10.71 -1.16
C ASN A 28 -35.57 -12.05 -0.52
N ASN A 29 -35.51 -13.13 -1.29
CA ASN A 29 -35.15 -14.45 -0.79
C ASN A 29 -33.67 -14.51 -0.31
N VAL A 30 -32.76 -13.92 -1.08
CA VAL A 30 -31.34 -13.82 -0.68
C VAL A 30 -31.20 -13.00 0.60
N TRP A 31 -31.91 -11.87 0.70
CA TRP A 31 -31.83 -10.99 1.87
C TRP A 31 -32.38 -11.65 3.14
N GLU A 32 -33.48 -12.40 3.04
CA GLU A 32 -34.02 -13.17 4.17
C GLU A 32 -33.02 -14.25 4.63
N THR A 33 -32.37 -14.94 3.69
CA THR A 33 -31.35 -15.95 4.00
C THR A 33 -30.15 -15.33 4.72
N VAL A 34 -29.60 -14.23 4.17
CA VAL A 34 -28.47 -13.51 4.78
C VAL A 34 -28.83 -12.96 6.15
N ARG A 35 -30.04 -12.42 6.32
CA ARG A 35 -30.52 -11.92 7.61
C ARG A 35 -30.62 -13.05 8.63
N GLN A 36 -31.14 -14.22 8.24
CA GLN A 36 -31.20 -15.38 9.13
C GLN A 36 -29.80 -15.87 9.52
N GLU A 37 -28.86 -15.95 8.58
CA GLU A 37 -27.47 -16.30 8.87
C GLU A 37 -26.79 -15.27 9.80
N MET A 38 -27.02 -13.97 9.58
CA MET A 38 -26.53 -12.92 10.47
C MET A 38 -27.12 -13.04 11.89
N LEU A 39 -28.42 -13.34 12.01
CA LEU A 39 -29.09 -13.53 13.31
C LEU A 39 -28.63 -14.81 14.02
N LEU A 40 -28.28 -15.86 13.29
CA LEU A 40 -27.74 -17.12 13.83
C LEU A 40 -26.25 -17.00 14.18
N SER A 41 -25.51 -16.13 13.48
CA SER A 41 -24.12 -15.77 13.75
C SER A 41 -23.96 -14.83 14.95
N LYS A 42 -24.74 -15.02 16.03
CA LYS A 42 -24.38 -14.39 17.30
C LYS A 42 -23.01 -14.94 17.71
N PRO A 43 -21.95 -14.12 17.82
CA PRO A 43 -20.69 -14.61 18.32
C PRO A 43 -20.93 -15.08 19.76
N LYS A 44 -20.74 -16.38 20.02
CA LYS A 44 -20.62 -16.90 21.40
C LYS A 44 -19.42 -16.21 22.04
N ARG A 45 -19.70 -15.07 22.69
CA ARG A 45 -18.71 -14.19 23.31
C ARG A 45 -17.97 -14.92 24.43
N HIS A 46 -16.78 -15.43 24.13
CA HIS A 46 -15.69 -15.53 25.11
C HIS A 46 -14.84 -14.25 25.06
N PHE A 47 -15.48 -13.10 25.26
CA PHE A 47 -14.86 -11.76 25.19
C PHE A 47 -13.74 -11.57 26.25
N ARG A 48 -13.75 -12.38 27.32
CA ARG A 48 -12.69 -12.40 28.34
C ARG A 48 -11.34 -12.93 27.84
N LEU A 49 -11.31 -13.75 26.79
CA LEU A 49 -10.07 -14.32 26.26
C LEU A 49 -9.37 -13.41 25.24
N TRP A 50 -10.09 -12.45 24.63
CA TRP A 50 -9.51 -11.55 23.63
C TRP A 50 -8.72 -10.39 24.23
N TYR A 51 -9.04 -9.94 25.45
CA TYR A 51 -8.29 -8.88 26.11
C TYR A 51 -6.89 -9.29 26.56
N SER A 52 -6.59 -10.60 26.70
CA SER A 52 -5.23 -11.04 27.03
C SER A 52 -4.28 -11.01 25.83
N LEU A 53 -4.80 -11.10 24.59
CA LEU A 53 -3.94 -11.05 23.39
C LEU A 53 -3.62 -9.62 22.95
N THR A 54 -4.53 -8.65 23.12
CA THR A 54 -4.30 -7.26 22.67
C THR A 54 -3.43 -6.44 23.64
N GLY A 55 -3.28 -6.85 24.90
CA GLY A 55 -2.46 -6.15 25.88
C GLY A 55 -0.93 -6.30 25.68
N GLY A 56 -0.48 -7.32 24.93
CA GLY A 56 0.95 -7.65 24.81
C GLY A 56 1.72 -6.86 23.73
N LEU A 57 1.05 -6.28 22.74
CA LEU A 57 1.71 -5.71 21.55
C LEU A 57 2.08 -4.22 21.69
N VAL A 58 1.45 -3.51 22.63
CA VAL A 58 1.67 -2.06 22.82
C VAL A 58 3.06 -1.77 23.41
N ALA A 59 3.57 -2.59 24.34
CA ALA A 59 4.84 -2.32 25.03
C ALA A 59 6.08 -2.45 24.13
N ALA A 60 6.18 -3.51 23.32
CA ALA A 60 7.29 -3.70 22.39
C ALA A 60 7.33 -2.61 21.30
N SER A 61 6.16 -2.14 20.88
CA SER A 61 6.03 -1.06 19.89
C SER A 61 6.57 0.27 20.44
N ILE A 62 6.36 0.57 21.72
CA ILE A 62 6.93 1.76 22.37
C ILE A 62 8.46 1.63 22.49
N ALA A 63 8.97 0.45 22.88
CA ALA A 63 10.40 0.23 22.97
C ALA A 63 11.10 0.33 21.60
N LEU A 64 10.55 -0.29 20.55
CA LEU A 64 11.04 -0.16 19.17
C LEU A 64 10.93 1.28 18.67
N PHE A 65 9.85 1.98 18.96
CA PHE A 65 9.70 3.39 18.59
C PHE A 65 10.78 4.25 19.24
N VAL A 66 11.07 4.05 20.53
CA VAL A 66 12.16 4.79 21.20
C VAL A 66 13.53 4.42 20.62
N VAL A 67 13.82 3.13 20.40
CA VAL A 67 15.11 2.69 19.85
C VAL A 67 15.31 3.17 18.40
N CYS A 68 14.28 3.10 17.56
CA CYS A 68 14.35 3.54 16.17
C CYS A 68 14.37 5.07 16.01
N ASN A 69 13.75 5.83 16.93
CA ASN A 69 13.83 7.31 16.93
C ASN A 69 15.12 7.83 17.61
N LEU A 70 15.73 7.06 18.51
CA LEU A 70 17.00 7.40 19.16
C LEU A 70 18.21 7.01 18.31
N LEU A 71 18.02 6.20 17.27
CA LEU A 71 19.07 5.96 16.29
C LEU A 71 19.28 7.28 15.52
N PRO A 72 20.46 7.93 15.63
CA PRO A 72 20.72 9.14 14.87
C PRO A 72 20.58 8.76 13.40
N ASN A 73 19.60 9.38 12.75
CA ASN A 73 19.41 9.27 11.32
C ASN A 73 20.52 10.10 10.67
N ASP A 74 21.76 9.64 10.82
CA ASP A 74 22.96 10.27 10.30
C ASP A 74 23.10 9.87 8.82
N SER A 75 22.06 10.19 8.06
CA SER A 75 22.01 9.97 6.61
C SER A 75 22.34 11.24 5.83
N ARG A 76 22.89 12.26 6.51
CA ARG A 76 23.35 13.49 5.86
C ARG A 76 24.82 13.72 6.21
N SER A 77 25.69 12.92 5.60
CA SER A 77 27.11 13.30 5.48
C SER A 77 27.16 14.64 4.75
N ASN A 78 27.49 15.71 5.46
CA ASN A 78 27.56 17.03 4.86
C ASN A 78 28.86 17.13 4.05
N PHE A 79 28.92 18.10 3.12
CA PHE A 79 30.14 18.35 2.37
C PHE A 79 31.35 18.64 3.28
N GLU A 80 31.11 19.24 4.45
CA GLU A 80 32.12 19.50 5.48
C GLU A 80 32.76 18.22 6.04
N ASP A 81 31.99 17.14 6.19
CA ASP A 81 32.53 15.84 6.64
C ASP A 81 33.44 15.22 5.57
N VAL A 82 33.09 15.42 4.29
CA VAL A 82 33.89 14.98 3.15
C VAL A 82 35.20 15.76 3.07
N GLU A 83 35.15 17.09 3.21
CA GLU A 83 36.33 17.94 3.23
C GLU A 83 37.26 17.60 4.40
N LYS A 84 36.69 17.33 5.58
CA LYS A 84 37.44 16.89 6.76
C LYS A 84 38.09 15.52 6.55
N ALA A 85 37.38 14.57 5.95
CA ALA A 85 37.94 13.26 5.62
C ALA A 85 39.08 13.38 4.59
N PHE A 86 38.93 14.28 3.62
CA PHE A 86 39.95 14.55 2.61
C PHE A 86 41.21 15.19 3.22
N ALA A 87 41.05 16.19 4.09
CA ALA A 87 42.16 16.85 4.77
C ALA A 87 42.94 15.91 5.70
N ASN A 88 42.32 14.80 6.14
CA ASN A 88 42.96 13.79 6.98
C ASN A 88 43.78 12.74 6.19
N LEU A 89 43.75 12.79 4.86
CA LEU A 89 44.58 11.93 4.00
C LEU A 89 46.03 12.43 3.95
N SER A 90 46.95 11.55 3.54
CA SER A 90 48.33 11.96 3.27
C SER A 90 48.41 12.86 2.04
N SER A 91 49.45 13.69 1.94
CA SER A 91 49.61 14.60 0.78
C SER A 91 49.67 13.84 -0.55
N ASN A 92 50.29 12.66 -0.57
CA ASN A 92 50.38 11.83 -1.77
C ASN A 92 49.01 11.28 -2.19
N ASP A 93 48.18 10.87 -1.23
CA ASP A 93 46.84 10.35 -1.52
C ASP A 93 45.90 11.46 -2.01
N GLN A 94 46.04 12.68 -1.46
CA GLN A 94 45.31 13.85 -1.92
C GLN A 94 45.66 14.17 -3.38
N ASP A 95 46.95 14.22 -3.72
CA ASP A 95 47.43 14.48 -5.09
C ASP A 95 46.95 13.40 -6.08
N TYR A 96 46.96 12.13 -5.65
CA TYR A 96 46.45 11.02 -6.46
C TYR A 96 44.95 11.16 -6.77
N LEU A 97 44.14 11.51 -5.78
CA LEU A 97 42.71 11.73 -5.98
C LEU A 97 42.46 12.93 -6.90
N PHE A 98 43.18 14.03 -6.72
CA PHE A 98 43.07 15.17 -7.64
C PHE A 98 43.41 14.78 -9.08
N ALA A 99 44.54 14.11 -9.30
CA ALA A 99 44.96 13.70 -10.64
C ALA A 99 43.99 12.67 -11.28
N THR A 100 43.40 11.79 -10.48
CA THR A 100 42.46 10.76 -10.96
C THR A 100 41.14 11.37 -11.45
N TYR A 101 40.63 12.38 -10.73
CA TYR A 101 39.34 13.00 -11.04
C TYR A 101 39.44 14.31 -11.84
N GLN A 102 40.65 14.79 -12.13
CA GLN A 102 40.90 16.03 -12.88
C GLN A 102 40.26 16.01 -14.29
N ASP A 103 40.25 14.84 -14.93
CA ASP A 103 39.68 14.66 -16.26
C ASP A 103 38.23 14.12 -16.25
N ASP A 104 37.65 13.85 -15.07
CA ASP A 104 36.30 13.32 -14.95
C ASP A 104 35.27 14.37 -15.37
N LEU A 105 34.31 13.97 -16.21
CA LEU A 105 33.25 14.82 -16.74
C LEU A 105 32.32 15.35 -15.64
N PHE A 106 32.24 14.66 -14.50
CA PHE A 106 31.33 15.01 -13.41
C PHE A 106 31.92 16.00 -12.39
N MET A 107 33.23 16.25 -12.42
CA MET A 107 33.93 17.13 -11.47
C MET A 107 34.32 18.49 -12.06
N LYS A 108 34.00 18.74 -13.34
CA LYS A 108 34.19 20.03 -14.02
C LYS A 108 33.01 20.95 -13.70
N PHE A 109 33.18 21.84 -12.72
CA PHE A 109 32.26 22.95 -12.44
C PHE A 109 32.56 24.17 -13.30
#